data_AF-A0A6S7LTY3-F1
#
_entry.id   AF-A0A6S7LTY3-F1
#
_cell.length_a   1.000
_cell.length_b   1.000
_cell.length_c   1.000
_cell.angle_alpha   90.00
_cell.angle_beta   90.00
_cell.angle_gamma   90.00
#
_symmetry.space_group_name_H-M   'P 1'
#
loop_
_entity.id
_entity.type
_entity.pdbx_description
1 polymer ?
#
loop_
_entity_poly.entity_id
_entity_poly.type
_entity_poly.pdbx_seq_one_letter_code
_entity_poly.pdbx_strand_id
1 'polypeptide(L)'
;DLQLLENFVENIVGLRGNWSSPGGKAKRFTSVNFNLIATWYSGTQNSLLFQGKDGDLLNNYLVSVLDITCIGQTTTDTDIDFMTNIADS
;
A
#
# COMPACT_ATOMS: atom_id res chain seq x y z
N ASP A 1 -0.06 1.88 -10.18
CA ASP A 1 0.60 0.94 -11.12
C ASP A 1 1.48 -0.01 -10.30
N LEU A 2 1.47 -1.31 -10.61
CA LEU A 2 2.28 -2.31 -9.90
C LEU A 2 3.79 -2.09 -10.10
N GLN A 3 4.23 -1.72 -11.30
CA GLN A 3 5.65 -1.49 -11.58
C GLN A 3 6.19 -0.29 -10.80
N LEU A 4 5.37 0.76 -10.64
CA LEU A 4 5.72 1.90 -9.80
C LEU A 4 5.83 1.51 -8.33
N LEU A 5 4.97 0.61 -7.85
CA LEU A 5 5.03 0.10 -6.48
C LEU A 5 6.27 -0.77 -6.25
N GLU A 6 6.58 -1.67 -7.19
CA GLU A 6 7.81 -2.49 -7.17
C GLU A 6 9.04 -1.60 -7.10
N ASN A 7 9.14 -0.62 -8.01
CA ASN A 7 10.23 0.34 -8.03
C ASN A 7 10.31 1.19 -6.76
N PHE A 8 9.17 1.63 -6.21
CA PHE A 8 9.13 2.41 -4.97
C PHE A 8 9.69 1.60 -3.80
N VAL A 9 9.21 0.38 -3.60
CA VAL A 9 9.64 -0.48 -2.48
C VAL A 9 11.12 -0.82 -2.58
N GLU A 10 11.60 -1.17 -3.77
CA GLU A 10 12.99 -1.61 -3.97
C GLU A 10 13.99 -0.46 -4.02
N ASN A 11 13.69 0.64 -4.72
CA ASN A 11 14.65 1.70 -5.01
C ASN A 11 14.48 2.96 -4.14
N ILE A 12 13.24 3.29 -3.73
CA ILE A 12 13.00 4.48 -2.90
C ILE A 12 13.09 4.13 -1.42
N VAL A 13 12.38 3.08 -1.00
CA VAL A 13 12.41 2.63 0.41
C VAL A 13 13.64 1.77 0.69
N GLY A 14 14.22 1.13 -0.33
CA GLY A 14 15.39 0.28 -0.17
C GLY A 14 15.09 -1.06 0.52
N LEU A 15 13.84 -1.52 0.50
CA LEU A 15 13.44 -2.76 1.15
C LEU A 15 13.60 -3.95 0.21
N ARG A 16 14.30 -4.98 0.69
CA ARG A 16 14.38 -6.27 0.02
C ARG A 16 13.25 -7.17 0.49
N GLY A 17 12.71 -7.97 -0.41
CA GLY A 17 11.61 -8.89 -0.10
C GLY A 17 11.21 -9.73 -1.30
N ASN A 18 10.11 -10.45 -1.13
CA ASN A 18 9.56 -11.32 -2.15
C ASN A 18 8.15 -10.86 -2.54
N TRP A 19 7.88 -10.89 -3.84
CA TRP A 19 6.56 -10.68 -4.39
C TRP A 19 5.81 -12.01 -4.54
N SER A 20 4.54 -12.00 -4.18
CA SER A 20 3.63 -13.15 -4.26
C SER A 20 2.27 -12.71 -4.78
N SER A 21 1.49 -13.67 -5.28
CA SER A 21 0.11 -13.44 -5.74
C SER A 21 -0.84 -14.28 -4.90
N PRO A 22 -1.38 -13.76 -3.78
CA PRO A 22 -2.19 -14.54 -2.84
C PRO A 22 -3.54 -15.00 -3.43
N GLY A 23 -3.88 -14.58 -4.64
CA GLY A 23 -5.09 -14.96 -5.37
C GLY A 23 -5.79 -13.75 -5.98
N GLY A 24 -6.64 -14.01 -6.97
CA GLY A 24 -7.39 -12.97 -7.69
C GLY A 24 -6.48 -11.92 -8.33
N LYS A 25 -6.81 -10.66 -8.10
CA LYS A 25 -6.13 -9.48 -8.65
C LYS A 25 -5.13 -8.82 -7.68
N ALA A 26 -4.79 -9.53 -6.60
CA ALA A 26 -3.92 -9.03 -5.55
C ALA A 26 -2.45 -9.39 -5.80
N LYS A 27 -1.54 -8.47 -5.42
CA LYS A 27 -0.09 -8.68 -5.37
C LYS A 27 0.39 -8.31 -3.98
N ARG A 28 1.24 -9.15 -3.39
CA ARG A 28 1.76 -8.95 -2.05
C ARG A 28 3.27 -8.98 -2.05
N PHE A 29 3.87 -7.92 -1.54
CA PHE A 29 5.26 -7.87 -1.16
C PHE A 29 5.41 -8.22 0.31
N THR A 30 6.40 -9.06 0.63
CA THR A 30 6.81 -9.35 1.99
C THR A 30 8.31 -9.08 2.12
N SER A 31 8.66 -8.11 2.98
CA SER A 31 10.05 -7.79 3.31
C SER A 31 10.77 -8.98 3.96
N VAL A 32 12.09 -9.09 3.76
CA VAL A 32 12.91 -10.19 4.29
C VAL A 32 12.87 -10.27 5.82
N ASN A 33 12.79 -9.13 6.51
CA ASN A 33 12.68 -9.04 7.95
C ASN A 33 11.24 -9.17 8.46
N PHE A 34 10.26 -9.38 7.58
CA PHE A 34 8.82 -9.44 7.86
C PHE A 34 8.24 -8.21 8.58
N ASN A 35 8.98 -7.10 8.63
CA ASN A 35 8.52 -5.88 9.28
C ASN A 35 7.56 -5.06 8.41
N LEU A 36 7.56 -5.31 7.09
CA LEU A 36 6.63 -4.75 6.13
C LEU A 36 6.01 -5.83 5.25
N ILE A 37 4.68 -5.79 5.14
CA ILE A 37 3.89 -6.48 4.13
C ILE A 37 3.10 -5.40 3.39
N ALA A 38 3.26 -5.30 2.07
CA ALA A 38 2.47 -4.42 1.23
C ALA A 38 1.57 -5.26 0.33
N THR A 39 0.26 -5.11 0.42
CA THR A 39 -0.70 -5.78 -0.46
C THR A 39 -1.38 -4.78 -1.36
N TRP A 40 -1.16 -4.91 -2.66
CA TRP A 40 -1.81 -4.15 -3.70
C TRP A 40 -3.00 -4.94 -4.25
N TYR A 41 -4.17 -4.30 -4.33
CA TYR A 41 -5.37 -4.86 -4.93
C TYR A 41 -5.70 -4.07 -6.19
N SER A 42 -5.76 -4.77 -7.33
CA SER A 42 -6.25 -4.16 -8.56
C SER A 42 -7.75 -4.39 -8.75
N GLY A 43 -8.48 -3.31 -9.00
CA GLY A 43 -9.94 -3.30 -9.08
C GLY A 43 -10.47 -2.08 -9.82
N THR A 44 -11.76 -1.79 -9.67
CA THR A 44 -12.36 -0.51 -10.11
C THR A 44 -11.72 0.69 -9.40
N GLN A 45 -11.31 0.48 -8.15
CA GLN A 45 -10.39 1.33 -7.41
C GLN A 45 -9.19 0.49 -7.00
N ASN A 46 -7.99 1.01 -7.24
CA ASN A 46 -6.77 0.37 -6.76
C ASN A 46 -6.58 0.73 -5.30
N SER A 47 -6.31 -0.25 -4.46
CA SER A 47 -5.99 -0.02 -3.05
C SER A 47 -4.64 -0.64 -2.68
N LEU A 48 -3.98 -0.01 -1.71
CA LEU A 48 -2.68 -0.43 -1.20
C LEU A 48 -2.76 -0.49 0.32
N LEU A 49 -2.50 -1.67 0.87
CA LEU A 49 -2.52 -1.93 2.30
C LEU A 49 -1.09 -2.21 2.78
N PHE A 50 -0.63 -1.45 3.78
CA PHE A 50 0.61 -1.71 4.49
C PHE A 50 0.32 -2.36 5.84
N GLN A 51 1.08 -3.40 6.17
CA GLN A 51 0.98 -4.15 7.42
C GLN A 51 2.38 -4.43 7.96
N GLY A 52 2.46 -4.80 9.23
CA GLY A 52 3.73 -5.01 9.93
C GLY A 52 4.20 -3.75 10.65
N LYS A 53 5.28 -3.89 11.43
CA LYS A 53 5.82 -2.84 12.31
C LYS A 53 6.14 -1.54 11.57
N ASP A 54 6.60 -1.66 10.33
CA ASP A 54 7.04 -0.51 9.53
C ASP A 54 5.91 0.00 8.60
N GLY A 55 4.72 -0.61 8.64
CA GLY A 55 3.59 -0.28 7.77
C GLY A 55 3.07 1.14 7.95
N ASP A 56 2.84 1.56 9.20
CA ASP A 56 2.34 2.91 9.52
C ASP A 56 3.37 4.00 9.18
N LEU A 57 4.65 3.72 9.42
CA LEU A 57 5.75 4.63 9.08
C LEU A 57 5.82 4.86 7.56
N LEU A 58 5.68 3.79 6.78
CA LEU A 58 5.72 3.88 5.32
C LEU A 58 4.50 4.59 4.75
N ASN A 59 3.32 4.37 5.33
CA ASN A 59 2.10 5.09 4.95
C ASN A 59 2.27 6.60 5.17
N ASN A 60 2.73 7.01 6.35
CA ASN A 60 2.99 8.42 6.66
C ASN A 60 4.04 9.04 5.73
N TYR A 61 5.11 8.30 5.41
CA TYR A 61 6.12 8.74 4.44
C TYR A 61 5.50 8.96 3.05
N LEU A 62 4.68 8.03 2.56
CA LEU A 62 4.01 8.14 1.26
C LEU A 62 3.06 9.33 1.19
N VAL A 63 2.27 9.58 2.24
CA VAL A 63 1.41 10.77 2.34
C VAL A 63 2.26 12.04 2.26
N SER A 64 3.38 12.08 2.99
CA SER A 64 4.24 13.27 3.05
C SER A 64 5.02 13.53 1.77
N VAL A 65 5.42 12.49 1.03
CA VAL A 65 6.29 12.61 -0.15
C VAL A 65 5.50 12.76 -1.44
N LEU A 66 4.33 12.14 -1.53
CA LEU A 66 3.55 12.14 -2.77
C LEU A 66 2.40 13.14 -2.75
N ASP A 67 2.21 13.88 -1.66
CA ASP A 67 1.03 14.74 -1.41
C ASP A 67 -0.28 13.98 -1.70
N ILE A 68 -0.23 12.66 -1.53
CA ILE A 68 -1.37 11.77 -1.69
C ILE A 68 -2.09 11.82 -0.35
N THR A 69 -3.28 12.42 -0.34
CA THR A 69 -4.20 12.35 0.80
C THR A 69 -4.61 10.89 1.02
N CYS A 70 -3.86 10.15 1.83
CA CYS A 70 -4.29 8.85 2.32
C CYS A 70 -5.31 9.10 3.44
N ILE A 71 -6.60 9.02 3.12
CA ILE A 71 -7.63 8.93 4.14
C ILE A 71 -7.77 7.44 4.47
N GLY A 72 -6.94 6.97 5.38
CA GLY A 72 -6.94 5.59 5.86
C GLY A 72 -6.30 5.54 7.24
N GLN A 73 -6.97 6.10 8.24
CA GLN A 73 -6.62 5.86 9.64
C GLN A 73 -6.87 4.40 9.98
N THR A 74 -5.93 3.82 10.73
CA THR A 74 -6.10 2.56 11.43
C THR A 74 -7.29 2.68 12.39
N THR A 75 -8.40 2.05 12.06
CA THR A 75 -9.43 1.73 13.03
C THR A 75 -9.72 0.24 13.00
N THR A 76 -9.43 -0.38 14.13
CA THR A 76 -9.93 -1.68 14.54
C THR A 76 -11.41 -1.82 14.20
N ASP A 77 -11.71 -2.93 13.52
CA ASP A 77 -13.02 -3.51 13.26
C ASP A 77 -14.06 -2.69 12.49
N THR A 78 -14.76 -3.44 11.63
CA THR A 78 -15.96 -3.12 10.85
C THR A 78 -15.80 -2.27 9.58
N ASP A 79 -15.91 -2.99 8.45
CA ASP A 79 -16.42 -2.61 7.13
C ASP A 79 -16.02 -1.25 6.54
N ILE A 80 -15.19 -1.31 5.48
CA ILE A 80 -14.89 -0.16 4.63
C ILE A 80 -15.64 -0.30 3.31
N ASP A 81 -16.61 0.60 3.10
CA ASP A 81 -17.22 0.88 1.81
C ASP A 81 -16.48 2.07 1.16
N PHE A 82 -16.04 1.92 -0.09
CA PHE A 82 -15.19 2.91 -0.76
C PHE A 82 -16.03 3.86 -1.65
N MET A 83 -16.21 5.11 -1.24
CA MET A 83 -16.76 6.16 -2.11
C MET A 83 -15.63 7.02 -2.68
N THR A 84 -15.46 6.97 -4.01
CA THR A 84 -14.64 7.89 -4.79
C THR A 84 -15.28 9.28 -4.83
N ASN A 85 -14.48 10.32 -4.59
CA ASN A 85 -14.64 11.60 -5.31
C ASN A 85 -13.36 12.42 -5.16
N ILE A 86 -12.59 12.53 -6.25
CA ILE A 86 -11.72 13.68 -6.46
C ILE A 86 -12.40 14.45 -7.57
N ALA A 87 -13.12 15.50 -7.18
CA ALA A 87 -13.57 16.52 -8.11
C ALA A 87 -12.35 17.38 -8.49
N ASP A 88 -12.20 17.63 -9.79
CA ASP A 88 -11.22 18.51 -10.39
C ASP A 88 -11.14 19.87 -9.69
N SER A 89 -9.91 20.37 -9.49
CA SER A 89 -9.60 21.80 -9.44
C SER A 89 -8.14 22.05 -9.79
#